data_AF-A0AAE0GN70-F1
#
_entry.id   AF-A0AAE0GN70-F1
#
_cell.length_a   1.000
_cell.length_b   1.000
_cell.length_c   1.000
_cell.angle_alpha   90.00
_cell.angle_beta   90.00
_cell.angle_gamma   90.00
#
_symmetry.space_group_name_H-M   'P 1'
#
loop_
_entity.id
_entity.type
_entity.pdbx_description
1 polymer ?
#
loop_
_entity_poly.entity_id
_entity_poly.type
_entity_poly.pdbx_seq_one_letter_code
_entity_poly.pdbx_strand_id
1 'polypeptide(L)'
;ADCGAGWVYYEGECYRFFASTVSSVDARTACQNQGTGGDLVSITSHAQTMFLLELLRANTYNQASTKVHIGLYSSDDEYTIL
;
A
#
# COMPACT_ATOMS: atom_id res chain seq x y z
N ALA A 1 -15.49 -8.66 -7.89
CA ALA A 1 -14.31 -9.40 -8.36
C ALA A 1 -13.76 -10.20 -7.20
N ASP A 2 -13.02 -11.28 -7.46
CA ASP A 2 -12.34 -12.08 -6.43
C ASP A 2 -10.84 -11.79 -6.52
N CYS A 3 -10.25 -11.23 -5.46
CA CYS A 3 -8.83 -10.85 -5.42
C CYS A 3 -7.90 -11.99 -4.97
N GLY A 4 -8.44 -13.19 -4.76
CA GLY A 4 -7.68 -14.31 -4.24
C GLY A 4 -7.37 -14.19 -2.73
N ALA A 5 -6.84 -15.27 -2.17
CA ALA A 5 -6.71 -15.41 -0.72
C ALA A 5 -5.77 -14.35 -0.10
N GLY A 6 -6.29 -13.62 0.89
CA GLY A 6 -5.56 -12.59 1.64
C GLY A 6 -5.44 -11.24 0.95
N TRP A 7 -6.13 -11.03 -0.16
CA TRP A 7 -6.34 -9.73 -0.79
C TRP A 7 -7.76 -9.23 -0.53
N VAL A 8 -7.92 -7.91 -0.49
CA VAL A 8 -9.21 -7.26 -0.26
C VAL A 8 -9.58 -6.46 -1.49
N TYR A 9 -10.76 -6.73 -2.04
CA TYR A 9 -11.31 -5.99 -3.18
C TYR A 9 -11.92 -4.66 -2.71
N TYR A 10 -11.56 -3.57 -3.37
CA TYR A 10 -12.21 -2.26 -3.18
C TYR A 10 -12.16 -1.48 -4.50
N GLU A 11 -13.32 -0.95 -4.95
CA GLU A 11 -13.46 -0.07 -6.12
C GLU A 11 -12.73 -0.50 -7.42
N GLY A 12 -12.67 -1.81 -7.70
CA GLY A 12 -12.04 -2.31 -8.94
C GLY A 12 -10.59 -2.76 -8.78
N GLU A 13 -9.99 -2.54 -7.62
CA GLU A 13 -8.60 -2.90 -7.32
C GLU A 13 -8.53 -3.92 -6.17
N CYS A 14 -7.35 -4.54 -6.04
CA CYS A 14 -7.05 -5.53 -5.02
C CYS A 14 -5.92 -5.02 -4.12
N TYR A 15 -6.16 -5.00 -2.82
CA TYR A 15 -5.21 -4.46 -1.84
C TYR A 15 -4.76 -5.52 -0.84
N ARG A 16 -3.51 -5.44 -0.43
CA ARG A 16 -2.95 -6.29 0.61
C ARG A 16 -1.90 -5.56 1.41
N PHE A 17 -1.99 -5.69 2.73
CA PHE A 17 -0.95 -5.22 3.62
C PHE A 17 0.12 -6.30 3.80
N PHE A 18 1.38 -5.90 3.72
CA PHE A 18 2.53 -6.76 3.98
C PHE A 18 3.30 -6.21 5.19
N ALA A 19 3.32 -6.99 6.27
CA ALA A 19 4.07 -6.66 7.48
C ALA A 19 5.56 -7.01 7.29
N SER A 20 6.31 -6.13 6.62
CA SER A 20 7.74 -6.32 6.38
C SER A 20 8.54 -5.03 6.58
N THR A 21 9.65 -5.11 7.29
CA THR A 21 10.58 -3.98 7.48
C THR A 21 11.65 -4.00 6.40
N VAL A 22 11.34 -3.41 5.25
CA VAL A 22 12.22 -3.36 4.07
C VAL A 22 12.39 -1.93 3.59
N SER A 23 13.34 -1.69 2.68
CA SER A 23 13.49 -0.38 2.05
C SER A 23 12.28 -0.06 1.15
N SER A 24 12.08 1.22 0.80
CA SER A 24 10.99 1.60 -0.11
C SER A 24 11.14 0.97 -1.51
N VAL A 25 12.37 0.76 -1.96
CA VAL A 25 12.69 0.13 -3.26
C VAL A 25 12.36 -1.36 -3.22
N ASP A 26 12.73 -2.04 -2.14
CA ASP A 26 12.44 -3.46 -1.96
C ASP A 26 10.94 -3.70 -1.77
N ALA A 27 10.24 -2.83 -1.03
CA ALA A 27 8.79 -2.87 -0.89
C ALA A 27 8.09 -2.79 -2.25
N ARG A 28 8.51 -1.83 -3.09
CA ARG A 28 7.98 -1.67 -4.45
C ARG A 28 8.22 -2.90 -5.31
N THR A 29 9.45 -3.40 -5.32
CA THR A 29 9.83 -4.61 -6.07
C THR A 29 9.02 -5.81 -5.61
N ALA A 30 8.81 -5.97 -4.30
CA ALA A 30 7.98 -7.05 -3.75
C ALA A 30 6.52 -6.96 -4.18
N CYS A 31 5.95 -5.76 -4.26
CA CYS A 31 4.59 -5.54 -4.77
C CYS A 31 4.47 -5.85 -6.27
N GLN A 32 5.45 -5.43 -7.08
CA GLN A 32 5.51 -5.72 -8.52
C GLN A 32 5.64 -7.22 -8.83
N ASN A 33 6.31 -7.95 -7.93
CA ASN A 33 6.43 -9.40 -8.04
C ASN A 33 5.17 -10.18 -7.66
N GLN A 34 4.11 -9.53 -7.13
CA GLN A 34 2.86 -10.22 -6.81
C GLN A 34 2.04 -10.61 -8.04
N GLY A 35 2.26 -9.94 -9.17
CA GLY A 35 1.56 -10.22 -10.42
C GLY A 35 1.46 -9.00 -11.34
N THR A 36 0.87 -9.21 -12.51
CA THR A 36 0.64 -8.13 -13.48
C THR A 36 -0.22 -7.02 -12.87
N GLY A 37 0.30 -5.80 -12.86
CA GLY A 37 -0.38 -4.63 -12.29
C GLY A 37 -0.20 -4.47 -10.78
N GLY A 38 0.58 -5.32 -10.11
CA GLY A 38 0.97 -5.09 -8.72
C GLY A 38 1.97 -3.93 -8.61
N ASP A 39 1.73 -3.01 -7.69
CA ASP A 39 2.68 -1.96 -7.28
C ASP A 39 2.26 -1.47 -5.87
N LEU A 40 3.02 -0.56 -5.27
CA LEU A 40 2.60 0.13 -4.07
C LEU A 40 1.35 0.99 -4.35
N VAL A 41 0.46 1.07 -3.37
CA VAL A 41 -0.82 1.77 -3.53
C VAL A 41 -0.62 3.26 -3.76
N SER A 42 -1.22 3.78 -4.83
CA SER A 42 -1.33 5.23 -5.09
C SER A 42 -2.67 5.71 -4.56
N ILE A 43 -2.64 6.76 -3.73
CA ILE A 43 -3.87 7.33 -3.15
C ILE A 43 -4.52 8.28 -4.16
N THR A 44 -5.73 7.96 -4.61
CA THR A 44 -6.46 8.72 -5.62
C THR A 44 -7.74 9.35 -5.09
N SER A 45 -8.25 8.93 -3.92
CA SER A 45 -9.47 9.47 -3.34
C SER A 45 -9.48 9.43 -1.81
N HIS A 46 -10.34 10.27 -1.22
CA HIS A 46 -10.59 10.26 0.23
C HIS A 46 -11.23 8.94 0.68
N ALA A 47 -12.17 8.40 -0.10
CA ALA A 47 -12.83 7.14 0.21
C ALA A 47 -11.83 5.97 0.24
N GLN A 48 -10.94 5.90 -0.76
CA GLN A 48 -9.84 4.93 -0.77
C GLN A 48 -8.91 5.11 0.44
N THR A 49 -8.59 6.35 0.81
CA THR A 49 -7.77 6.63 2.01
C THR A 49 -8.42 6.05 3.27
N MET A 50 -9.73 6.27 3.45
CA MET A 50 -10.45 5.75 4.62
C MET A 50 -10.47 4.22 4.65
N PHE A 51 -10.72 3.58 3.51
CA PHE A 51 -10.62 2.12 3.37
C PHE A 51 -9.22 1.60 3.73
N LEU A 52 -8.16 2.22 3.21
CA LEU A 52 -6.78 1.81 3.51
C LEU A 52 -6.45 1.97 5.00
N LEU A 53 -6.93 3.02 5.66
CA LEU A 53 -6.75 3.20 7.09
C LEU A 53 -7.44 2.10 7.91
N GLU A 54 -8.63 1.66 7.51
CA GLU A 54 -9.33 0.54 8.14
C GLU A 54 -8.56 -0.78 7.93
N LEU A 55 -8.10 -1.02 6.69
CA LEU A 55 -7.28 -2.17 6.37
C LEU A 55 -6.00 -2.20 7.22
N LEU A 56 -5.32 -1.06 7.38
CA LEU A 56 -4.13 -0.97 8.20
C LEU A 56 -4.43 -1.26 9.67
N ARG A 57 -5.47 -0.64 10.26
CA ARG A 57 -5.86 -0.88 11.66
C ARG A 57 -6.16 -2.35 11.94
N ALA A 58 -6.80 -3.04 11.00
CA ALA A 58 -7.09 -4.46 11.12
C ALA A 58 -5.82 -5.33 11.08
N ASN A 59 -4.77 -4.89 10.37
CA ASN A 59 -3.53 -5.65 10.21
C ASN A 59 -2.40 -5.25 11.18
N THR A 60 -2.48 -4.09 11.83
CA THR A 60 -1.43 -3.56 12.72
C THR A 60 -1.86 -3.51 14.19
N TYR A 61 -2.76 -4.41 14.60
CA TYR A 61 -3.34 -4.45 15.95
C TYR A 61 -2.29 -4.24 17.06
N ASN A 62 -2.53 -3.26 17.94
CA ASN A 62 -1.66 -2.82 19.05
C ASN A 62 -0.35 -2.09 18.69
N GLN A 63 -0.16 -1.62 17.46
CA GLN A 63 0.97 -0.75 17.11
C GLN A 63 0.62 0.73 17.34
N ALA A 64 1.32 1.39 18.27
CA ALA A 64 1.10 2.82 18.58
C ALA A 64 1.45 3.77 17.41
N SER A 65 2.32 3.32 16.50
CA SER A 65 2.62 4.02 15.25
C SER A 65 3.13 3.00 14.22
N THR A 66 2.52 2.94 13.04
CA THR A 66 3.02 2.13 11.92
C THR A 66 3.34 3.03 10.75
N LYS A 67 4.60 3.00 10.29
CA LYS A 67 4.98 3.62 9.02
C LYS A 67 4.75 2.61 7.90
N VAL A 68 4.09 3.04 6.84
CA VAL A 68 3.80 2.20 5.66
C VAL A 68 4.38 2.84 4.41
N HIS A 69 4.86 2.01 3.49
CA HIS A 69 5.28 2.45 2.16
C HIS A 69 4.05 2.51 1.26
N ILE A 70 3.84 3.66 0.63
CA ILE A 70 2.80 3.88 -0.39
C ILE A 70 3.46 4.36 -1.68
N GLY A 71 2.79 4.12 -2.80
CA GLY A 71 3.22 4.55 -4.12
C GLY A 71 2.93 6.02 -4.29
N LEU A 72 3.74 6.88 -3.69
CA LEU A 72 3.81 8.26 -4.14
C LEU A 72 4.55 8.22 -5.48
N TYR A 73 3.87 8.63 -6.55
CA TYR A 73 4.49 8.84 -7.85
C TYR A 73 5.56 9.92 -7.71
N SER A 74 6.77 9.50 -7.35
CA SER A 74 7.99 10.29 -7.44
C SER A 74 8.88 9.47 -8.35
N SER A 75 8.76 9.73 -9.65
CA SER A 75 9.86 9.50 -10.58
C SER A 75 10.91 10.55 -10.24
N ASP A 76 11.84 10.24 -9.35
CA ASP A 76 13.06 11.03 -9.11
C ASP A 76 12.89 12.56 -9.03
N ASP A 77 11.90 13.05 -8.28
CA ASP A 77 11.87 14.46 -7.87
C ASP A 77 11.98 14.55 -6.35
N GLU A 78 13.17 14.97 -5.92
CA GLU A 78 13.53 15.37 -4.57
C GLU A 78 12.68 16.57 -4.15
N TYR A 79 11.52 16.34 -3.54
CA TYR A 79 10.84 17.39 -2.81
C TYR A 79 11.53 17.59 -1.47
N THR A 80 12.48 18.52 -1.43
CA THR A 80 12.84 19.22 -0.19
C THR A 80 11.58 19.95 0.28
N ILE A 81 10.94 19.44 1.34
CA ILE A 81 9.95 20.21 2.09
C ILE A 81 10.74 21.10 3.04
N LEU A 82 10.71 22.42 2.79
CA LEU A 82 11.16 23.46 3.74
C LEU A 82 10.26 23.47 4.99
#